data_AF-A0AAX0BHI7-F1
#
_entry.id   AF-A0AAX0BHI7-F1
#
_cell.length_a   1.000
_cell.length_b   1.000
_cell.length_c   1.000
_cell.angle_alpha   90.00
_cell.angle_beta   90.00
_cell.angle_gamma   90.00
#
_symmetry.space_group_name_H-M   'P 1'
#
loop_
_entity.id
_entity.type
_entity.pdbx_description
1 polymer ?
#
loop_
_entity_poly.entity_id
_entity_poly.type
_entity_poly.pdbx_seq_one_letter_code
_entity_poly.pdbx_strand_id
1 'polypeptide(L)'
;MKESVQKMNGRKKYVGELYSFYRKNRPIGKGGNGAVYEVELLSDNGLGVPMVAKFFEYEGTDKEKRYKRFKNEIIALNELKDIDGIMQVLDKKCPQDIPRTMDEAWYLMPKAKPYKLTHSPNIYIYQDSRYASVGTNYTMHPREEWSASRY
;
A
#
# COMPACT_ATOMS: atom_id res chain seq x y z
N MET A 1 -28.38 41.40 -6.12
CA MET A 1 -27.12 40.70 -5.81
C MET A 1 -27.22 39.31 -6.42
N LYS A 2 -26.53 39.03 -7.54
CA LYS A 2 -26.58 37.70 -8.17
C LYS A 2 -25.58 36.81 -7.47
N GLU A 3 -26.06 35.94 -6.59
CA GLU A 3 -25.28 34.79 -6.14
C GLU A 3 -24.96 33.95 -7.37
N SER A 4 -23.71 34.05 -7.80
CA SER A 4 -23.17 33.19 -8.83
C SER A 4 -22.95 31.83 -8.18
N VAL A 5 -23.92 30.94 -8.36
CA VAL A 5 -23.75 29.52 -8.10
C VAL A 5 -22.58 29.05 -8.96
N GLN A 6 -21.40 28.96 -8.35
CA GLN A 6 -20.21 28.40 -8.97
C GLN A 6 -20.57 26.99 -9.45
N LYS A 7 -20.48 26.78 -10.76
CA LYS A 7 -20.60 25.46 -11.40
C LYS A 7 -19.68 24.49 -10.67
N MET A 8 -20.24 23.62 -9.83
CA MET A 8 -19.48 22.57 -9.17
C MET A 8 -18.91 21.66 -10.26
N ASN A 9 -17.60 21.72 -10.42
CA ASN A 9 -16.84 20.78 -11.24
C ASN A 9 -17.29 19.37 -10.83
N GLY A 10 -17.81 18.54 -11.76
CA GLY A 10 -18.53 17.26 -11.50
C GLY A 10 -17.69 16.14 -10.87
N ARG A 11 -16.73 16.47 -10.01
CA ARG A 11 -15.83 15.58 -9.31
C ARG A 11 -16.55 15.02 -8.08
N LYS A 12 -16.57 13.69 -7.95
CA LYS A 12 -17.13 13.01 -6.79
C LYS A 12 -16.35 13.35 -5.53
N LYS A 13 -17.06 13.87 -4.51
CA LYS A 13 -16.53 14.09 -3.16
C LYS A 13 -16.56 12.76 -2.38
N TYR A 14 -15.44 12.44 -1.74
CA TYR A 14 -15.31 11.31 -0.82
C TYR A 14 -15.25 11.86 0.61
N VAL A 15 -15.97 11.22 1.52
CA VAL A 15 -16.14 11.66 2.92
C VAL A 15 -15.82 10.48 3.82
N GLY A 16 -14.80 10.63 4.66
CA GLY A 16 -14.46 9.72 5.75
C GLY A 16 -14.88 10.28 7.10
N GLU A 17 -14.29 9.75 8.16
CA GLU A 17 -14.59 10.16 9.54
C GLU A 17 -13.90 11.48 9.89
N LEU A 18 -12.69 11.70 9.35
CA LEU A 18 -11.86 12.86 9.68
C LEU A 18 -11.67 13.82 8.51
N TYR A 19 -11.63 13.29 7.28
CA TYR A 19 -11.30 14.06 6.09
C TYR A 19 -12.34 13.89 4.98
N SER A 20 -12.39 14.91 4.13
CA SER A 20 -13.07 14.82 2.84
C SER A 20 -12.11 15.20 1.73
N PHE A 21 -12.23 14.58 0.55
CA PHE A 21 -11.35 14.86 -0.58
C PHE A 21 -12.01 14.66 -1.94
N TYR A 22 -11.37 15.19 -2.97
CA TYR A 22 -11.57 14.80 -4.37
C TYR A 22 -10.44 13.89 -4.84
N ARG A 23 -10.78 12.86 -5.62
CA ARG A 23 -9.82 11.96 -6.25
C ARG A 23 -9.41 12.49 -7.63
N LYS A 24 -8.17 12.25 -8.07
CA LYS A 24 -7.78 12.40 -9.49
C LYS A 24 -8.31 11.23 -10.33
N ASN A 25 -8.53 11.43 -11.62
CA ASN A 25 -9.16 10.41 -12.47
C ASN A 25 -8.25 9.22 -12.79
N ARG A 26 -6.92 9.41 -12.76
CA ARG A 26 -5.95 8.36 -13.08
C ARG A 26 -5.30 7.82 -11.80
N PRO A 27 -5.21 6.50 -11.63
CA PRO A 27 -4.48 5.91 -10.52
C PRO A 27 -2.97 6.10 -10.75
N ILE A 28 -2.24 6.28 -9.65
CA ILE A 28 -0.78 6.29 -9.63
C ILE A 28 -0.18 4.90 -9.47
N GLY A 29 -0.99 3.91 -9.09
CA GLY A 29 -0.59 2.53 -8.99
C GLY A 29 -1.81 1.62 -8.86
N LYS A 30 -1.68 0.38 -9.33
CA LYS A 30 -2.70 -0.67 -9.18
C LYS A 30 -2.04 -1.92 -8.62
N GLY A 31 -2.75 -2.61 -7.73
CA GLY A 31 -2.33 -3.87 -7.14
C GLY A 31 -3.50 -4.85 -7.07
N GLY A 32 -3.25 -6.05 -6.53
CA GLY A 32 -4.22 -7.15 -6.58
C GLY A 32 -5.55 -6.92 -5.85
N ASN A 33 -5.66 -5.92 -4.97
CA ASN A 33 -6.89 -5.63 -4.21
C ASN A 33 -7.41 -4.21 -4.44
N GLY A 34 -6.86 -3.45 -5.39
CA GLY A 34 -7.28 -2.07 -5.58
C GLY A 34 -6.28 -1.16 -6.28
N ALA A 35 -6.62 0.12 -6.31
CA ALA A 35 -5.83 1.15 -6.98
C ALA A 35 -5.61 2.35 -6.06
N VAL A 36 -4.45 2.99 -6.19
CA VAL A 36 -4.05 4.16 -5.41
C VAL A 36 -4.17 5.40 -6.28
N TYR A 37 -4.74 6.47 -5.73
CA TYR A 37 -4.95 7.73 -6.42
C TYR A 37 -4.42 8.90 -5.61
N GLU A 38 -3.93 9.91 -6.31
CA GLU A 38 -3.73 11.22 -5.69
C GLU A 38 -5.08 11.85 -5.32
N VAL A 39 -5.08 12.54 -4.19
CA VAL A 39 -6.27 13.21 -3.66
C VAL A 39 -5.99 14.66 -3.34
N GLU A 40 -7.06 15.45 -3.37
CA GLU A 40 -7.10 16.85 -3.01
C GLU A 40 -8.00 16.98 -1.79
N LEU A 41 -7.42 17.21 -0.61
CA LEU A 41 -8.17 17.37 0.62
C LEU A 41 -8.94 18.69 0.60
N LEU A 42 -10.17 18.65 1.11
CA LEU A 42 -11.08 19.80 1.14
C LEU A 42 -10.83 20.74 2.31
N SER A 43 -10.15 20.28 3.35
CA SER A 43 -9.71 21.08 4.49
C SER A 43 -8.19 21.03 4.57
N ASP A 44 -7.59 22.13 5.02
CA ASP A 44 -6.17 22.13 5.37
C ASP A 44 -5.95 21.08 6.47
N ASN A 45 -5.02 20.18 6.21
CA ASN A 45 -4.76 19.03 7.06
C ASN A 45 -3.67 19.32 8.09
N GLY A 46 -2.92 20.42 7.97
CA GLY A 46 -1.75 20.70 8.80
C GLY A 46 -0.66 19.62 8.70
N LEU A 47 -0.80 18.65 7.79
CA LEU A 47 0.09 17.48 7.66
C LEU A 47 1.33 17.81 6.81
N GLY A 48 1.27 18.85 5.98
CA GLY A 48 2.41 19.33 5.19
C GLY A 48 2.94 18.34 4.13
N VAL A 49 2.24 17.24 3.89
CA VAL A 49 2.64 16.19 2.93
C VAL A 49 1.52 15.87 1.93
N PRO A 50 1.84 15.52 0.68
CA PRO A 50 0.85 15.06 -0.28
C PRO A 50 0.16 13.79 0.20
N MET A 51 -1.12 13.66 -0.10
CA MET A 51 -1.96 12.55 0.33
C MET A 51 -2.40 11.69 -0.85
N VAL A 52 -2.63 10.41 -0.57
CA VAL A 52 -3.17 9.44 -1.53
C VAL A 52 -4.25 8.60 -0.86
N ALA A 53 -5.18 8.06 -1.65
CA ALA A 53 -6.16 7.11 -1.17
C ALA A 53 -6.12 5.83 -1.99
N LYS A 54 -6.14 4.68 -1.32
CA LYS A 54 -6.31 3.37 -1.95
C LYS A 54 -7.78 2.99 -1.95
N PHE A 55 -8.31 2.66 -3.11
CA PHE A 55 -9.68 2.22 -3.33
C PHE A 55 -9.71 0.72 -3.57
N PHE A 56 -10.72 0.04 -3.01
CA PHE A 56 -11.02 -1.34 -3.34
C PHE A 56 -11.69 -1.42 -4.72
N GLU A 57 -10.90 -1.71 -5.75
CA GLU A 57 -11.33 -1.75 -7.15
C GLU A 57 -11.24 -3.18 -7.70
N TYR A 58 -12.12 -4.06 -7.22
CA TYR A 58 -12.18 -5.45 -7.68
C TYR A 58 -13.63 -5.92 -7.91
N GLU A 59 -13.88 -6.51 -9.08
CA GLU A 59 -15.21 -6.96 -9.53
C GLU A 59 -15.27 -8.44 -9.95
N GLY A 60 -14.21 -9.21 -9.76
CA GLY A 60 -14.20 -10.64 -10.11
C GLY A 60 -14.92 -11.53 -9.09
N THR A 61 -14.92 -12.84 -9.37
CA THR A 61 -15.67 -13.85 -8.59
C THR A 61 -15.17 -14.02 -7.14
N ASP A 62 -13.90 -13.72 -6.85
CA ASP A 62 -13.33 -13.78 -5.49
C ASP A 62 -13.46 -12.45 -4.71
N LYS A 63 -14.38 -11.55 -5.11
CA LYS A 63 -14.55 -10.21 -4.53
C LYS A 63 -14.66 -10.20 -3.00
N GLU A 64 -15.41 -11.14 -2.42
CA GLU A 64 -15.52 -11.27 -0.97
C GLU A 64 -14.16 -11.55 -0.31
N LYS A 65 -13.43 -12.53 -0.84
CA LYS A 65 -12.09 -12.90 -0.36
C LYS A 65 -11.10 -11.73 -0.52
N ARG A 66 -11.17 -11.00 -1.63
CA ARG A 66 -10.35 -9.81 -1.88
C ARG A 66 -10.71 -8.66 -0.95
N TYR A 67 -11.99 -8.48 -0.67
CA TYR A 67 -12.45 -7.46 0.26
C TYR A 67 -12.00 -7.79 1.69
N LYS A 68 -12.07 -9.06 2.11
CA LYS A 68 -11.50 -9.50 3.39
C LYS A 68 -10.01 -9.20 3.49
N ARG A 69 -9.23 -9.40 2.42
CA ARG A 69 -7.80 -9.02 2.37
C ARG A 69 -7.60 -7.51 2.50
N PHE A 70 -8.44 -6.71 1.84
CA PHE A 70 -8.41 -5.25 1.97
C PHE A 70 -8.69 -4.79 3.42
N LYS A 71 -9.69 -5.40 4.09
CA LYS A 71 -9.97 -5.15 5.52
C LYS A 71 -8.79 -5.52 6.41
N ASN A 72 -8.18 -6.68 6.19
CA ASN A 72 -7.03 -7.15 6.96
C ASN A 72 -5.81 -6.23 6.80
N GLU A 73 -5.59 -5.66 5.61
CA GLU A 73 -4.52 -4.68 5.37
C GLU A 73 -4.70 -3.44 6.25
N ILE A 74 -5.93 -2.89 6.32
CA ILE A 74 -6.23 -1.74 7.20
C ILE A 74 -6.01 -2.08 8.67
N ILE A 75 -6.43 -3.28 9.11
CA ILE A 75 -6.24 -3.73 10.50
C ILE A 75 -4.75 -3.81 10.83
N ALA A 76 -3.97 -4.50 9.99
CA ALA A 76 -2.54 -4.65 10.19
C ALA A 76 -1.80 -3.30 10.20
N LEU A 77 -2.11 -2.38 9.28
CA LEU A 77 -1.49 -1.05 9.27
C LEU A 77 -1.85 -0.22 10.51
N ASN A 78 -3.07 -0.36 11.03
CA ASN A 78 -3.49 0.30 12.26
C ASN A 78 -2.78 -0.25 13.50
N GLU A 79 -2.53 -1.56 13.56
CA GLU A 79 -1.78 -2.21 14.64
C GLU A 79 -0.29 -1.80 14.63
N LEU A 80 0.26 -1.48 13.46
CA LEU A 80 1.67 -1.12 13.27
C LEU A 80 1.91 0.40 13.16
N LYS A 81 0.89 1.23 13.43
CA LYS A 81 0.93 2.70 13.21
C LYS A 81 2.06 3.43 13.93
N ASP A 82 2.55 2.85 15.03
CA ASP A 82 3.57 3.45 15.91
C ASP A 82 5.00 3.07 15.50
N ILE A 83 5.17 2.25 14.44
CA ILE A 83 6.47 1.86 13.92
C ILE A 83 6.88 2.85 12.81
N ASP A 84 8.04 3.48 12.98
CA ASP A 84 8.59 4.38 11.97
C ASP A 84 8.86 3.65 10.65
N GLY A 85 8.59 4.33 9.54
CA GLY A 85 8.71 3.78 8.19
C GLY A 85 7.55 2.87 7.75
N ILE A 86 6.61 2.49 8.63
CA ILE A 86 5.38 1.81 8.24
C ILE A 86 4.31 2.84 7.85
N MET A 87 3.62 2.58 6.73
CA MET A 87 2.61 3.49 6.21
C MET A 87 1.40 3.60 7.16
N GLN A 88 1.09 4.81 7.61
CA GLN A 88 -0.05 5.05 8.48
C GLN A 88 -1.35 5.24 7.67
N VAL A 89 -2.43 4.65 8.17
CA VAL A 89 -3.79 4.94 7.71
C VAL A 89 -4.34 6.10 8.55
N LEU A 90 -4.65 7.23 7.91
CA LEU A 90 -5.15 8.42 8.61
C LEU A 90 -6.66 8.47 8.71
N ASP A 91 -7.37 7.96 7.71
CA ASP A 91 -8.82 7.92 7.66
C ASP A 91 -9.26 6.81 6.69
N LYS A 92 -10.49 6.36 6.79
CA LYS A 92 -11.01 5.27 5.99
C LYS A 92 -12.52 5.32 5.87
N LYS A 93 -13.01 4.77 4.77
CA LYS A 93 -14.38 4.27 4.65
C LYS A 93 -14.29 2.79 4.36
N CYS A 94 -14.68 1.97 5.33
CA CYS A 94 -14.57 0.51 5.24
C CYS A 94 -15.90 -0.15 5.65
N PRO A 95 -16.89 -0.24 4.75
CA PRO A 95 -18.18 -0.86 5.04
C PRO A 95 -18.06 -2.30 5.58
N GLN A 96 -19.00 -2.73 6.42
CA GLN A 96 -19.00 -4.13 6.88
C GLN A 96 -19.31 -5.10 5.74
N ASP A 97 -20.32 -4.76 4.95
CA ASP A 97 -20.73 -5.47 3.75
C ASP A 97 -19.75 -5.27 2.59
N ILE A 98 -19.81 -6.19 1.63
CA ILE A 98 -19.01 -6.13 0.41
C ILE A 98 -19.43 -4.88 -0.39
N PRO A 99 -18.48 -4.00 -0.77
CA PRO A 99 -18.77 -2.81 -1.56
C PRO A 99 -19.48 -3.16 -2.87
N ARG A 100 -20.59 -2.47 -3.17
CA ARG A 100 -21.33 -2.65 -4.43
C ARG A 100 -20.57 -2.01 -5.57
N THR A 101 -20.00 -0.83 -5.33
CA THR A 101 -19.21 -0.08 -6.31
C THR A 101 -17.75 0.04 -5.89
N MET A 102 -16.86 0.32 -6.85
CA MET A 102 -15.42 0.53 -6.63
C MET A 102 -15.06 1.79 -5.83
N ASP A 103 -16.05 2.64 -5.52
CA ASP A 103 -15.85 3.92 -4.85
C ASP A 103 -16.28 3.91 -3.37
N GLU A 104 -16.78 2.78 -2.88
CA GLU A 104 -17.41 2.66 -1.55
C GLU A 104 -16.43 2.35 -0.42
N ALA A 105 -15.30 1.70 -0.75
CA ALA A 105 -14.29 1.33 0.23
C ALA A 105 -12.92 1.92 -0.13
N TRP A 106 -12.34 2.65 0.81
CA TRP A 106 -11.03 3.28 0.65
C TRP A 106 -10.37 3.58 1.99
N TYR A 107 -9.06 3.79 1.97
CA TYR A 107 -8.33 4.39 3.10
C TYR A 107 -7.33 5.45 2.60
N LEU A 108 -7.15 6.48 3.41
CA LEU A 108 -6.32 7.67 3.17
C LEU A 108 -4.98 7.50 3.88
N MET A 109 -3.89 7.83 3.20
CA MET A 109 -2.54 7.72 3.72
C MET A 109 -1.60 8.77 3.10
N PRO A 110 -0.48 9.11 3.75
CA PRO A 110 0.56 9.95 3.16
C PRO A 110 1.11 9.35 1.86
N LYS A 111 1.49 10.19 0.91
CA LYS A 111 2.20 9.75 -0.29
C LYS A 111 3.61 9.31 0.09
N ALA A 112 3.93 8.05 -0.16
CA ALA A 112 5.28 7.52 0.08
C ALA A 112 6.34 8.30 -0.69
N LYS A 113 7.49 8.53 -0.06
CA LYS A 113 8.67 9.06 -0.75
C LYS A 113 9.28 7.96 -1.64
N PRO A 114 9.74 8.27 -2.86
CA PRO A 114 10.48 7.31 -3.66
C PRO A 114 11.70 6.79 -2.88
N TYR A 115 11.83 5.47 -2.80
CA TYR A 115 13.02 4.85 -2.24
C TYR A 115 14.13 4.89 -3.30
N LYS A 116 15.26 5.53 -2.98
CA LYS A 116 16.46 5.50 -3.83
C LYS A 116 17.37 4.39 -3.32
N LEU A 117 17.50 3.32 -4.09
CA LEU A 117 18.52 2.29 -3.86
C LEU A 117 19.89 2.93 -4.09
N THR A 118 20.60 3.27 -3.03
CA THR A 118 22.05 3.44 -3.11
C THR A 118 22.63 2.04 -3.08
N HIS A 119 23.06 1.53 -4.24
CA HIS A 119 23.85 0.30 -4.30
C HIS A 119 25.18 0.53 -3.57
N SER A 120 25.20 0.27 -2.26
CA SER A 120 26.45 -0.01 -1.57
C SER A 120 26.80 -1.48 -1.88
N PRO A 121 27.90 -1.77 -2.58
CA PRO A 121 28.31 -3.14 -2.79
C PRO A 121 28.57 -3.80 -1.42
N ASN A 122 27.90 -4.93 -1.20
CA ASN A 122 28.09 -5.89 -0.11
C ASN A 122 27.66 -5.49 1.32
N ILE A 123 26.46 -5.92 1.69
CA ILE A 123 26.05 -6.17 3.09
C ILE A 123 26.61 -7.52 3.62
N TYR A 124 27.34 -8.28 2.79
CA TYR A 124 27.85 -9.63 3.06
C TYR A 124 29.36 -9.73 3.38
N ILE A 125 30.03 -8.65 3.82
CA ILE A 125 31.48 -8.74 4.17
C ILE A 125 31.76 -8.69 5.70
N TYR A 126 30.75 -8.66 6.58
CA TYR A 126 31.00 -8.64 8.03
C TYR A 126 30.23 -9.69 8.84
N GLN A 127 30.35 -10.94 8.42
CA GLN A 127 30.30 -12.12 9.28
C GLN A 127 31.30 -13.09 8.62
N ASP A 128 32.44 -13.49 9.16
CA ASP A 128 32.72 -13.88 10.53
C ASP A 128 34.24 -14.12 10.66
N SER A 129 34.97 -13.31 11.44
CA SER A 129 36.38 -13.58 11.75
C SER A 129 36.55 -14.44 13.01
N ARG A 130 35.47 -15.00 13.59
CA ARG A 130 35.51 -15.77 14.83
C ARG A 130 35.39 -17.29 14.65
N TYR A 131 35.25 -17.80 13.43
CA TYR A 131 35.28 -19.25 13.14
C TYR A 131 36.54 -19.75 12.40
N ALA A 132 37.58 -18.93 12.27
CA ALA A 132 38.84 -19.35 11.60
C ALA A 132 39.71 -20.33 12.44
N SER A 133 39.18 -20.97 13.48
CA SER A 133 39.92 -21.94 14.30
C SER A 133 39.06 -23.10 14.79
N VAL A 134 38.27 -23.70 13.90
CA VAL A 134 37.84 -25.08 14.14
C VAL A 134 37.97 -25.84 12.83
N GLY A 135 39.07 -26.58 12.70
CA GLY A 135 39.30 -27.46 11.57
C GLY A 135 38.26 -28.57 11.57
N THR A 136 37.44 -28.62 10.52
CA THR A 136 36.78 -29.84 10.07
C THR A 136 36.74 -29.82 8.55
N ASN A 137 37.34 -30.85 7.95
CA ASN A 137 37.37 -31.07 6.52
C ASN A 137 35.95 -31.29 6.00
N TYR A 138 35.39 -30.32 5.29
CA TYR A 138 34.26 -30.57 4.40
C TYR A 138 34.77 -30.57 2.96
N THR A 139 35.01 -31.77 2.45
CA THR A 139 35.18 -32.02 1.02
C THR A 139 33.84 -31.71 0.34
N MET A 140 33.80 -30.68 -0.51
CA MET A 140 32.63 -30.39 -1.33
C MET A 140 32.47 -31.49 -2.38
N HIS A 141 31.41 -32.30 -2.27
CA HIS A 141 30.98 -33.15 -3.38
C HIS A 141 30.20 -32.31 -4.41
N PRO A 142 30.42 -32.50 -5.72
CA PRO A 142 29.70 -31.78 -6.76
C PRO A 142 28.19 -32.02 -6.69
N ARG A 143 27.45 -30.94 -6.96
CA ARG A 143 25.99 -30.85 -7.00
C ARG A 143 25.41 -31.81 -8.06
N GLU A 144 24.62 -32.79 -7.63
CA GLU A 144 23.82 -33.61 -8.55
C GLU A 144 22.75 -32.75 -9.23
N GLU A 145 22.69 -32.85 -10.56
CA GLU A 145 21.70 -32.20 -11.41
C GLU A 145 20.33 -32.87 -11.22
N TRP A 146 19.36 -32.15 -10.67
CA TRP A 146 17.98 -32.61 -10.63
C TRP A 146 17.32 -32.36 -11.98
N SER A 147 17.26 -33.41 -12.80
CA SER A 147 16.47 -33.45 -14.03
C SER A 147 14.98 -33.37 -13.70
N ALA A 148 14.30 -32.35 -14.21
CA ALA A 148 12.85 -32.24 -14.16
C ALA A 148 12.21 -33.33 -15.05
N SER A 149 11.57 -34.32 -14.44
CA SER A 149 10.64 -35.20 -15.15
C SER A 149 9.21 -34.80 -14.81
N ARG A 150 8.46 -34.50 -15.88
CA ARG A 150 7.02 -34.31 -15.93
C ARG A 150 6.30 -35.50 -15.29
N TYR A 151 5.28 -35.23 -14.50
CA TYR A 151 3.93 -35.81 -14.59
C TYR A 151 2.93 -34.81 -14.04
#